data_AF-A0A933A9Z5-F1
#
_entry.id   AF-A0A933A9Z5-F1
#
_cell.length_a   1.000
_cell.length_b   1.000
_cell.length_c   1.000
_cell.angle_alpha   90.00
_cell.angle_beta   90.00
_cell.angle_gamma   90.00
#
_symmetry.space_group_name_H-M   'P 1'
#
loop_
_entity.id
_entity.type
_entity.pdbx_description
1 polymer ?
#
loop_
_entity_poly.entity_id
_entity_poly.type
_entity_poly.pdbx_seq_one_letter_code
_entity_poly.pdbx_strand_id
1 'polypeptide(L)'
;MVIGSAEISVGGNAVVPLTARRISDPKGLAAFEIVIKYDPLAVRIDEVQAPKKFEGLGEAQEGGTLISRIRPERGAVYIIAFHTDIPGPTGDVELAKLSLTGIKPGIWPLEVRLDVLANTDGEPIPAAAMSAVVTVR
;
A
#
# COMPACT_ATOMS: atom_id res chain seq x y z
N MET A 1 -10.04 -0.50 1.53
CA MET A 1 -9.57 -1.64 2.35
C MET A 1 -8.06 -1.77 2.18
N VAL A 2 -7.32 -2.07 3.26
CA VAL A 2 -5.85 -2.28 3.34
C VAL A 2 -5.57 -2.62 4.82
N ILE A 3 -4.78 -3.59 5.28
CA ILE A 3 -3.77 -4.52 4.69
C ILE A 3 -4.04 -5.96 5.24
N GLY A 4 -3.36 -7.00 4.74
CA GLY A 4 -3.36 -8.35 5.35
C GLY A 4 -2.43 -8.53 6.57
N SER A 5 -2.60 -9.63 7.30
CA SER A 5 -1.71 -10.05 8.40
C SER A 5 -0.50 -10.84 7.92
N ALA A 6 0.65 -10.72 8.58
CA ALA A 6 1.85 -11.51 8.28
C ALA A 6 2.41 -12.21 9.53
N GLU A 7 2.96 -13.41 9.35
CA GLU A 7 3.80 -14.11 10.34
C GLU A 7 5.24 -14.18 9.83
N ILE A 8 6.20 -13.84 10.69
CA ILE A 8 7.61 -13.68 10.31
C ILE A 8 8.48 -14.16 11.48
N SER A 9 9.61 -14.81 11.21
CA SER A 9 10.63 -15.04 12.24
C SER A 9 11.44 -13.77 12.51
N VAL A 10 12.04 -13.63 13.70
CA VAL A 10 13.10 -12.63 13.93
C VAL A 10 14.22 -12.79 12.89
N GLY A 11 14.61 -11.69 12.25
CA GLY A 11 15.58 -11.67 11.15
C GLY A 11 15.05 -12.20 9.81
N GLY A 12 13.83 -12.75 9.78
CA GLY A 12 13.16 -13.20 8.55
C GLY A 12 12.43 -12.06 7.83
N ASN A 13 12.08 -12.32 6.57
CA ASN A 13 11.39 -11.39 5.68
C ASN A 13 10.00 -11.88 5.30
N ALA A 14 9.08 -10.96 5.06
CA ALA A 14 7.79 -11.23 4.42
C ALA A 14 7.40 -10.10 3.46
N VAL A 15 6.55 -10.43 2.49
CA VAL A 15 5.95 -9.46 1.55
C VAL A 15 4.46 -9.37 1.83
N VAL A 16 3.97 -8.16 2.09
CA VAL A 16 2.58 -7.93 2.50
C VAL A 16 1.86 -7.03 1.49
N PRO A 17 0.81 -7.51 0.79
CA PRO A 17 0.11 -6.74 -0.22
C PRO A 17 -0.86 -5.72 0.40
N LEU A 18 -0.86 -4.52 -0.18
CA LEU A 18 -1.87 -3.49 0.02
C LEU A 18 -2.97 -3.70 -1.03
N THR A 19 -4.24 -3.88 -0.64
CA THR A 19 -5.31 -4.21 -1.62
C THR A 19 -6.61 -3.47 -1.34
N ALA A 20 -6.95 -2.48 -2.18
CA ALA A 20 -8.26 -1.86 -2.21
C ALA A 20 -9.29 -2.86 -2.74
N ARG A 21 -10.00 -3.54 -1.83
CA ARG A 21 -11.06 -4.46 -2.19
C ARG A 21 -12.34 -3.74 -2.65
N ARG A 22 -13.05 -4.36 -3.59
CA ARG A 22 -14.39 -3.99 -4.08
C ARG A 22 -14.52 -2.55 -4.58
N ILE A 23 -13.57 -2.09 -5.40
CA ILE A 23 -13.74 -0.90 -6.25
C ILE A 23 -14.91 -1.19 -7.21
N SER A 24 -16.09 -0.68 -6.86
CA SER A 24 -17.35 -0.88 -7.59
C SER A 24 -17.74 0.33 -8.45
N ASP A 25 -16.90 1.36 -8.46
CA ASP A 25 -17.04 2.53 -9.31
C ASP A 25 -16.81 2.13 -10.80
N PRO A 26 -17.75 2.42 -11.72
CA PRO A 26 -17.59 2.10 -13.14
C PRO A 26 -16.47 2.89 -13.84
N LYS A 27 -15.99 3.99 -13.24
CA LYS A 27 -14.79 4.72 -13.69
C LYS A 27 -13.50 4.09 -13.19
N GLY A 28 -13.57 3.22 -12.19
CA GLY A 28 -12.42 2.55 -11.57
C GLY A 28 -11.55 3.50 -10.74
N LEU A 29 -10.56 2.92 -10.05
CA LEU A 29 -9.55 3.69 -9.31
C LEU A 29 -8.68 4.52 -10.27
N ALA A 30 -8.19 5.69 -9.87
CA ALA A 30 -7.20 6.45 -10.63
C ALA A 30 -6.02 6.92 -9.77
N ALA A 31 -6.27 7.32 -8.52
CA ALA A 31 -5.24 7.79 -7.61
C ALA A 31 -5.50 7.40 -6.14
N PHE A 32 -4.43 7.27 -5.37
CA PHE A 32 -4.50 7.05 -3.92
C PHE A 32 -3.34 7.67 -3.14
N GLU A 33 -3.58 7.94 -1.84
CA GLU A 33 -2.57 8.30 -0.85
C GLU A 33 -2.74 7.42 0.39
N ILE A 34 -1.67 6.75 0.81
CA ILE A 34 -1.61 5.87 1.98
C ILE A 34 -0.50 6.33 2.92
N VAL A 35 -0.83 6.42 4.20
CA VAL A 35 0.14 6.57 5.29
C VAL A 35 0.09 5.34 6.18
N ILE A 36 1.26 4.75 6.45
CA ILE A 36 1.40 3.57 7.31
C ILE A 36 2.25 3.95 8.51
N LYS A 37 1.79 3.65 9.73
CA LYS A 37 2.56 3.75 10.97
C LYS A 37 2.95 2.37 11.50
N TYR A 38 4.15 2.27 12.04
CA TYR A 38 4.72 1.03 12.57
C TYR A 38 5.77 1.33 13.65
N ASP A 39 6.10 0.35 14.49
CA ASP A 39 7.24 0.43 15.42
C ASP A 39 8.54 0.02 14.70
N PRO A 40 9.47 0.96 14.43
CA PRO A 40 10.72 0.67 13.72
C PRO A 40 11.75 -0.10 14.57
N LEU A 41 11.51 -0.28 15.87
CA LEU A 41 12.31 -1.14 16.75
C LEU A 41 11.81 -2.59 16.72
N ALA A 42 10.64 -2.84 16.11
CA ALA A 42 10.01 -4.15 16.06
C ALA A 42 9.93 -4.75 14.65
N VAL A 43 9.67 -3.92 13.64
CA VAL A 43 9.59 -4.30 12.23
C VAL A 43 10.34 -3.28 11.40
N ARG A 44 11.19 -3.72 10.47
CA ARG A 44 11.77 -2.86 9.43
C ARG A 44 10.89 -2.97 8.19
N ILE A 45 10.57 -1.85 7.55
CA ILE A 45 10.05 -1.86 6.18
C ILE A 45 11.24 -1.58 5.28
N ASP A 46 11.54 -2.52 4.40
CA ASP A 46 12.72 -2.52 3.53
C ASP A 46 12.43 -1.85 2.18
N GLU A 47 11.23 -2.08 1.64
CA GLU A 47 10.84 -1.63 0.30
C GLU A 47 9.31 -1.44 0.19
N VAL A 48 8.89 -0.52 -0.68
CA VAL A 48 7.51 -0.45 -1.20
C VAL A 48 7.57 -0.72 -2.69
N GLN A 49 7.05 -1.87 -3.12
CA GLN A 49 7.01 -2.29 -4.52
C GLN A 49 5.72 -1.82 -5.17
N ALA A 50 5.82 -1.29 -6.39
CA ALA A 50 4.68 -0.92 -7.18
C ALA A 50 4.01 -2.16 -7.82
N PRO A 51 2.69 -2.20 -7.96
CA PRO A 51 2.02 -3.14 -8.87
C PRO A 51 2.22 -2.65 -10.31
N LYS A 52 2.24 -3.57 -11.29
CA LYS A 52 2.43 -3.25 -12.72
C LYS A 52 1.58 -2.09 -13.27
N LYS A 53 0.36 -1.89 -12.76
CA LYS A 53 -0.52 -0.75 -13.16
C LYS A 53 -0.03 0.64 -12.71
N PHE A 54 0.91 0.69 -11.76
CA PHE A 54 1.54 1.91 -11.26
C PHE A 54 3.07 1.90 -11.46
N GLU A 55 3.56 1.02 -12.33
CA GLU A 55 4.95 0.98 -12.79
C GLU A 55 5.08 1.69 -14.15
N GLY A 56 5.94 2.71 -14.23
CA GLY A 56 6.35 3.34 -15.49
C GLY A 56 5.63 4.64 -15.84
N LEU A 57 6.41 5.73 -15.86
CA LEU A 57 6.11 6.92 -16.67
C LEU A 57 7.05 6.90 -17.88
N GLY A 58 6.50 6.80 -19.09
CA GLY A 58 7.26 6.81 -20.34
C GLY A 58 6.34 6.91 -21.56
N GLU A 59 6.83 7.52 -22.64
CA GLU A 59 6.03 7.95 -23.81
C GLU A 59 5.38 6.82 -24.63
N ALA A 60 5.59 5.54 -24.25
CA ALA A 60 5.13 4.37 -24.98
C ALA A 60 4.49 3.28 -24.09
N GLN A 61 4.12 3.60 -22.83
CA GLN A 61 3.47 2.64 -21.93
C GLN A 61 2.19 3.22 -21.32
N GLU A 62 1.09 2.48 -21.49
CA GLU A 62 -0.07 2.54 -20.60
C GLU A 62 0.43 2.25 -19.18
N GLY A 63 0.09 3.11 -18.21
CA GLY A 63 0.65 2.99 -16.88
C GLY A 63 0.39 4.16 -15.95
N GLY A 64 1.12 4.11 -14.85
CA GLY A 64 1.05 5.05 -13.76
C GLY A 64 2.36 5.15 -13.01
N THR A 65 2.35 5.93 -11.95
CA THR A 65 3.48 6.06 -11.03
C THR A 65 3.04 5.76 -9.62
N LEU A 66 3.90 5.07 -8.88
CA LEU A 66 3.86 4.99 -7.44
C LEU A 66 5.12 5.64 -6.89
N ILE A 67 4.94 6.64 -6.03
CA ILE A 67 5.99 7.36 -5.33
C ILE A 67 5.86 6.97 -3.85
N SER A 68 6.91 6.38 -3.29
CA SER A 68 6.95 5.98 -1.89
C SER A 68 8.08 6.65 -1.14
N ARG A 69 7.93 6.75 0.19
CA ARG A 69 8.97 7.25 1.09
C ARG A 69 8.86 6.58 2.46
N ILE A 70 9.81 5.72 2.75
CA ILE A 70 10.00 5.10 4.07
C ILE A 70 10.76 6.11 4.97
N ARG A 71 10.28 6.28 6.21
CA ARG A 71 10.89 7.13 7.25
C ARG A 71 10.97 6.36 8.58
N PRO A 72 12.01 5.52 8.75
CA PRO A 72 12.19 4.73 9.97
C PRO A 72 12.32 5.61 11.21
N GLU A 73 12.92 6.79 11.06
CA GLU A 73 13.07 7.79 12.12
C GLU A 73 11.74 8.39 12.62
N ARG A 74 10.63 8.13 11.91
CA ARG A 74 9.27 8.55 12.26
C ARG A 74 8.28 7.39 12.37
N GLY A 75 8.77 6.14 12.32
CA GLY A 75 7.93 4.93 12.27
C GLY A 75 6.85 5.02 11.19
N ALA A 76 7.19 5.52 9.99
CA ALA A 76 6.20 5.89 8.98
C ALA A 76 6.60 5.54 7.55
N VAL A 77 5.61 5.18 6.72
CA VAL A 77 5.73 5.09 5.26
C VAL A 77 4.64 5.94 4.63
N TYR A 78 5.00 6.68 3.58
CA TYR A 78 4.09 7.47 2.75
C TYR A 78 4.10 6.87 1.35
N ILE A 79 2.93 6.69 0.75
CA ILE A 79 2.76 6.12 -0.60
C ILE A 79 1.71 6.95 -1.32
N ILE A 80 2.05 7.49 -2.48
CA ILE A 80 1.12 8.19 -3.38
C ILE A 80 1.23 7.51 -4.74
N ALA A 81 0.11 7.24 -5.39
CA ALA A 81 0.14 6.72 -6.75
C ALA A 81 -1.00 7.29 -7.61
N PHE A 82 -0.79 7.33 -8.91
CA PHE A 82 -1.82 7.60 -9.92
C PHE A 82 -1.52 6.87 -11.24
N HIS A 83 -2.53 6.67 -12.09
CA HIS A 83 -2.35 6.23 -13.48
C HIS A 83 -3.29 6.98 -14.44
N THR A 84 -3.15 6.73 -15.74
CA THR A 84 -3.92 7.40 -16.80
C THR A 84 -4.95 6.52 -17.51
N ASP A 85 -5.04 5.22 -17.18
CA ASP A 85 -6.08 4.31 -17.70
C ASP A 85 -7.51 4.85 -17.46
N ILE A 86 -8.37 4.84 -18.49
CA ILE A 86 -9.80 5.17 -18.40
C ILE A 86 -10.64 4.09 -19.12
N PRO A 87 -11.54 3.37 -18.42
CA PRO A 87 -11.71 3.34 -16.97
C PRO A 87 -10.49 2.70 -16.29
N GLY A 88 -10.29 3.06 -15.03
CA GLY A 88 -9.28 2.46 -14.17
C GLY A 88 -9.63 1.03 -13.71
N PRO A 89 -8.74 0.38 -12.93
CA PRO A 89 -8.99 -0.94 -12.37
C PRO A 89 -10.18 -0.91 -11.39
N THR A 90 -10.99 -1.97 -11.48
CA THR A 90 -12.16 -2.24 -10.64
C THR A 90 -11.98 -3.58 -9.91
N GLY A 91 -12.89 -3.89 -8.99
CA GLY A 91 -12.82 -5.10 -8.17
C GLY A 91 -11.78 -4.99 -7.05
N ASP A 92 -10.98 -6.04 -6.84
CA ASP A 92 -9.92 -6.05 -5.83
C ASP A 92 -8.60 -5.60 -6.47
N VAL A 93 -8.17 -4.38 -6.15
CA VAL A 93 -7.02 -3.70 -6.77
C VAL A 93 -5.82 -3.73 -5.81
N GLU A 94 -4.72 -4.35 -6.25
CA GLU A 94 -3.43 -4.24 -5.56
C GLU A 94 -2.89 -2.81 -5.71
N LEU A 95 -2.52 -2.19 -4.58
CA LEU A 95 -2.05 -0.79 -4.51
C LEU A 95 -0.52 -0.73 -4.42
N ALA A 96 0.07 -1.61 -3.60
CA ALA A 96 1.53 -1.79 -3.47
C ALA A 96 1.81 -3.12 -2.74
N LYS A 97 3.09 -3.47 -2.59
CA LYS A 97 3.54 -4.49 -1.63
C LYS A 97 4.60 -3.90 -0.71
N LEU A 98 4.53 -4.24 0.58
CA LEU A 98 5.58 -3.92 1.54
C LEU A 98 6.51 -5.12 1.66
N SER A 99 7.80 -4.93 1.41
CA SER A 99 8.83 -5.86 1.88
C SER A 99 9.23 -5.45 3.30
N LEU A 100 9.23 -6.40 4.24
CA LEU A 100 9.47 -6.11 5.65
C LEU A 100 10.21 -7.23 6.38
N THR A 101 11.01 -6.84 7.38
CA THR A 101 11.88 -7.71 8.20
C THR A 101 11.44 -7.68 9.67
N GLY A 102 11.31 -8.84 10.32
CA GLY A 102 11.04 -8.91 11.76
C GLY A 102 12.29 -8.58 12.61
N ILE A 103 12.20 -7.64 13.55
CA ILE A 103 13.31 -7.26 14.46
C ILE A 103 13.11 -7.83 15.87
N LYS A 104 11.89 -7.72 16.41
CA LYS A 104 11.60 -8.04 17.82
C LYS A 104 10.37 -8.95 17.92
N PRO A 105 10.41 -10.07 18.66
CA PRO A 105 9.24 -10.93 18.88
C PRO A 105 8.05 -10.15 19.44
N GLY A 106 6.85 -10.50 19.00
CA GLY A 106 5.61 -9.88 19.45
C GLY A 106 4.57 -9.73 18.35
N ILE A 107 3.44 -9.12 18.73
CA ILE A 107 2.34 -8.79 17.84
C ILE A 107 2.36 -7.26 17.65
N TRP A 108 2.67 -6.80 16.45
CA TRP A 108 2.94 -5.41 16.15
C TRP A 108 1.92 -4.87 15.14
N PRO A 109 1.12 -3.84 15.50
CA PRO A 109 0.16 -3.27 14.58
C PRO A 109 0.87 -2.47 13.48
N LEU A 110 0.31 -2.55 12.28
CA LEU A 110 0.52 -1.58 11.21
C LEU A 110 -0.76 -0.74 11.14
N GLU A 111 -0.69 0.53 11.54
CA GLU A 111 -1.83 1.45 11.42
C GLU A 111 -1.83 2.01 10.00
N VAL A 112 -2.91 1.80 9.27
CA VAL A 112 -2.99 2.14 7.85
C VAL A 112 -4.09 3.16 7.66
N ARG A 113 -3.70 4.34 7.19
CA ARG A 113 -4.61 5.42 6.81
C ARG A 113 -4.60 5.55 5.30
N LEU A 114 -5.79 5.58 4.72
CA LEU A 114 -6.02 5.87 3.30
C LEU A 114 -6.62 7.27 3.25
N ASP A 115 -5.82 8.25 2.84
CA ASP A 115 -6.18 9.67 2.87
C ASP A 115 -6.87 10.12 1.59
N VAL A 116 -6.44 9.56 0.46
CA VAL A 116 -7.04 9.76 -0.86
C VAL A 116 -7.32 8.41 -1.47
N LEU A 117 -8.51 8.27 -2.06
CA LEU A 117 -8.88 7.24 -3.01
C LEU A 117 -9.84 7.90 -4.01
N ALA A 118 -9.45 8.02 -5.28
CA ALA A 118 -10.22 8.79 -6.27
C ALA A 118 -10.38 8.03 -7.59
N ASN A 119 -11.49 8.25 -8.28
CA ASN A 119 -11.79 7.68 -9.58
C ASN A 119 -11.18 8.50 -10.73
N THR A 120 -11.33 8.05 -11.98
CA THR A 120 -10.71 8.74 -13.16
C THR A 120 -11.30 10.10 -13.48
N ASP A 121 -12.45 10.46 -12.89
CA ASP A 121 -13.04 11.80 -13.00
C ASP A 121 -12.56 12.72 -11.86
N GLY A 122 -11.75 12.21 -10.93
CA GLY A 122 -11.24 12.92 -9.74
C GLY A 122 -12.19 12.89 -8.55
N GLU A 123 -13.29 12.14 -8.61
CA GLU A 123 -14.26 12.03 -7.52
C GLU A 123 -13.77 11.05 -6.43
N PRO A 124 -14.06 11.29 -5.15
CA PRO A 124 -13.62 10.43 -4.06
C PRO A 124 -14.39 9.10 -4.05
N ILE A 125 -13.66 7.98 -4.05
CA ILE A 125 -14.20 6.63 -3.86
C ILE A 125 -14.29 6.37 -2.34
N PRO A 126 -15.47 6.10 -1.77
CA PRO A 126 -15.61 5.83 -0.33
C PRO A 126 -14.82 4.57 0.09
N ALA A 127 -13.99 4.70 1.13
CA ALA A 127 -13.22 3.58 1.64
C ALA A 127 -13.05 3.62 3.17
N ALA A 128 -13.14 2.44 3.78
CA ALA A 128 -12.71 2.23 5.15
C ALA A 128 -11.20 1.91 5.21
N ALA A 129 -10.51 2.58 6.12
CA ALA A 129 -9.21 2.17 6.64
C ALA A 129 -9.36 0.86 7.43
N MET A 130 -8.32 0.02 7.45
CA MET A 130 -8.23 -1.12 8.37
C MET A 130 -6.82 -1.22 8.94
N SER A 131 -6.71 -1.70 10.17
CA SER A 131 -5.42 -2.02 10.79
C SER A 131 -4.91 -3.37 10.29
N ALA A 132 -3.60 -3.49 10.07
CA ALA A 132 -2.94 -4.78 9.91
C ALA A 132 -2.11 -5.13 11.14
N VAL A 133 -1.66 -6.38 11.18
CA VAL A 133 -0.86 -6.93 12.27
C VAL A 133 0.27 -7.77 11.70
N VAL A 134 1.48 -7.53 12.18
CA VAL A 134 2.66 -8.36 11.92
C VAL A 134 2.99 -9.13 13.21
N THR A 135 2.97 -10.45 13.13
CA THR A 135 3.40 -11.33 14.22
C THR A 135 4.84 -11.74 13.96
N VAL A 136 5.75 -11.29 14.82
CA VAL A 136 7.16 -11.70 14.80
C VAL A 136 7.37 -12.80 15.85
N ARG A 137 7.96 -13.93 15.45
CA ARG A 137 8.25 -15.10 16.31
C ARG A 137 9.76 -15.32 16.47
#